data_AF-A0A7J6QIB4-F1
#
_entry.id   AF-A0A7J6QIB4-F1
#
_cell.length_a   1.000
_cell.length_b   1.000
_cell.length_c   1.000
_cell.angle_alpha   90.00
_cell.angle_beta   90.00
_cell.angle_gamma   90.00
#
_symmetry.space_group_name_H-M   'P 1'
#
loop_
_entity.id
_entity.type
_entity.pdbx_description
1 polymer ?
#
loop_
_entity_poly.entity_id
_entity_poly.type
_entity_poly.pdbx_seq_one_letter_code
_entity_poly.pdbx_strand_id
1 'polypeptide(L)'
;MAYSDDEEMSDEGNQRPMVVSMIPDTLNSHQLRCCLRCHIILSVSQFVRHGCPNCQDIDMEGDKTLVEDYTTKNFSGGVSVMNPARSWVARQLKLSTFCAGMYAVAAQGDGEAQGDYDDEYEEDY
;
A
#
# COMPACT_ATOMS: atom_id res chain seq x y z
N MET A 1 8.97 47.76 -26.97
CA MET A 1 7.79 47.01 -27.46
C MET A 1 8.30 46.12 -28.57
N ALA A 2 8.22 44.79 -28.52
CA ALA A 2 7.34 43.92 -27.75
C ALA A 2 8.12 42.73 -27.18
N TYR A 3 7.65 42.27 -26.02
CA TYR A 3 7.94 40.96 -25.42
C TYR A 3 7.21 39.87 -26.20
N SER A 4 7.78 38.66 -26.23
CA SER A 4 7.18 37.32 -26.43
C SER A 4 8.39 36.38 -26.68
N ASP A 5 9.04 35.80 -25.68
CA ASP A 5 8.52 34.91 -24.63
C ASP A 5 7.94 33.62 -25.24
N ASP A 6 8.83 32.71 -25.63
CA ASP A 6 8.58 31.28 -25.70
C ASP A 6 9.56 30.66 -24.68
N GLU A 7 9.12 30.66 -23.42
CA GLU A 7 9.79 30.04 -22.28
C GLU A 7 10.14 28.59 -22.64
N GLU A 8 11.43 28.28 -22.57
CA GLU A 8 11.89 26.90 -22.41
C GLU A 8 11.24 26.34 -21.14
N MET A 9 10.24 25.47 -21.32
CA MET A 9 9.58 24.76 -20.24
C MET A 9 10.56 23.74 -19.65
N SER A 10 11.45 24.23 -18.78
CA SER A 10 12.33 23.42 -17.98
C SER A 10 11.48 22.63 -16.98
N ASP A 11 11.35 21.31 -17.19
CA ASP A 11 10.71 20.34 -16.30
C ASP A 11 11.55 20.13 -15.01
N GLU A 12 11.92 21.23 -14.36
CA GLU A 12 12.79 21.30 -13.17
C GLU A 12 12.00 21.15 -11.86
N GLY A 13 10.86 20.49 -11.89
CA GLY A 13 10.00 20.43 -10.74
C GLY A 13 9.29 19.11 -10.61
N ASN A 14 10.00 18.07 -10.16
CA ASN A 14 9.50 17.02 -9.25
C ASN A 14 10.28 15.69 -9.39
N GLN A 15 11.61 15.70 -9.23
CA GLN A 15 12.33 14.46 -8.93
C GLN A 15 12.08 14.10 -7.45
N ARG A 16 10.85 13.67 -7.13
CA ARG A 16 10.60 12.98 -5.87
C ARG A 16 11.53 11.76 -5.88
N PRO A 17 12.21 11.43 -4.76
CA PRO A 17 12.91 10.16 -4.69
C PRO A 17 11.88 9.10 -5.08
N MET A 18 12.22 8.32 -6.11
CA MET A 18 11.40 7.20 -6.56
C MET A 18 11.36 6.24 -5.38
N VAL A 19 10.36 6.40 -4.51
CA VAL A 19 10.11 5.46 -3.42
C VAL A 19 9.97 4.10 -4.09
N VAL A 20 10.87 3.17 -3.75
CA VAL A 20 10.91 1.85 -4.37
C VAL A 20 9.52 1.26 -4.18
N SER A 21 8.83 0.97 -5.28
CA SER A 21 7.50 0.38 -5.22
C SER A 21 7.61 -1.00 -4.60
N MET A 22 6.79 -1.28 -3.59
CA MET A 22 6.78 -2.56 -2.90
C MET A 22 5.94 -3.56 -3.72
N ILE A 23 6.63 -4.36 -4.53
CA ILE A 23 6.07 -5.33 -5.46
C ILE A 23 6.43 -6.74 -5.01
N PRO A 24 5.51 -7.72 -5.08
CA PRO A 24 5.83 -9.13 -4.86
C PRO A 24 7.02 -9.60 -5.70
N ASP A 25 7.98 -10.27 -5.06
CA ASP A 25 9.17 -10.83 -5.73
C ASP A 25 8.89 -12.18 -6.44
N THR A 26 7.67 -12.70 -6.31
CA THR A 26 7.23 -13.96 -6.88
C THR A 26 5.81 -13.86 -7.42
N LEU A 27 5.53 -14.64 -8.47
CA LEU A 27 4.18 -14.83 -9.01
C LEU A 27 3.49 -16.08 -8.43
N ASN A 28 4.17 -16.85 -7.58
CA ASN A 28 3.58 -18.02 -6.95
C ASN A 28 2.55 -17.59 -5.90
N SER A 29 1.27 -17.68 -6.25
CA SER A 29 0.15 -17.27 -5.41
C SER A 29 0.13 -17.93 -4.04
N HIS A 30 0.64 -19.16 -3.89
CA HIS A 30 0.70 -19.85 -2.59
C HIS A 30 1.70 -19.23 -1.60
N GLN A 31 2.64 -18.43 -2.11
CA GLN A 31 3.65 -17.71 -1.34
C GLN A 31 3.27 -16.25 -1.10
N LEU A 32 2.19 -15.76 -1.70
CA LEU A 32 1.70 -14.41 -1.50
C LEU A 32 0.82 -14.34 -0.25
N ARG A 33 0.96 -13.25 0.48
CA ARG A 33 0.10 -12.90 1.60
C ARG A 33 -0.29 -11.44 1.50
N CYS A 34 -1.43 -11.12 2.10
CA CYS A 34 -1.96 -9.78 2.21
C CYS A 34 -1.93 -9.35 3.67
N CYS A 35 -1.36 -8.18 3.97
CA CYS A 35 -1.41 -7.61 5.32
C CYS A 35 -2.86 -7.31 5.71
N LEU A 36 -3.30 -7.79 6.88
CA LEU A 36 -4.67 -7.62 7.34
C LEU A 36 -5.04 -6.16 7.68
N ARG A 37 -4.04 -5.29 7.88
CA ARG A 37 -4.26 -3.87 8.22
C ARG A 37 -4.26 -2.95 6.99
N CYS A 38 -3.21 -3.00 6.17
CA CYS A 38 -3.04 -2.08 5.03
C CYS A 38 -3.33 -2.70 3.67
N HIS A 39 -3.66 -4.00 3.63
CA HIS A 39 -3.93 -4.78 2.42
C HIS A 39 -2.78 -4.91 1.41
N ILE A 40 -1.53 -4.61 1.80
CA ILE A 40 -0.39 -4.76 0.88
C ILE A 40 -0.14 -6.25 0.62
N ILE A 41 0.09 -6.61 -0.65
CA ILE A 41 0.41 -7.96 -1.07
C ILE A 41 1.92 -8.06 -1.29
N LEU A 42 2.56 -8.97 -0.57
CA LEU A 42 3.97 -9.32 -0.72
C LEU A 42 4.15 -10.83 -0.54
N SER A 43 5.33 -11.34 -0.87
CA SER A 43 5.67 -12.73 -0.54
C SER A 43 5.92 -12.91 0.95
N VAL A 44 5.73 -14.12 1.47
CA VAL A 44 6.10 -14.46 2.86
C VAL A 44 7.55 -14.06 3.15
N SER A 45 8.45 -14.34 2.20
CA SER A 45 9.88 -14.02 2.33
C SER A 45 10.13 -12.51 2.45
N GLN A 46 9.37 -11.69 1.73
CA GLN A 46 9.47 -10.23 1.82
C GLN A 46 8.99 -9.70 3.18
N PHE A 47 7.86 -10.20 3.69
CA PHE A 47 7.39 -9.83 5.03
C PHE A 47 8.37 -10.24 6.12
N VAL A 48 8.92 -11.46 6.07
CA VAL A 48 9.92 -11.92 7.05
C VAL A 48 11.21 -11.10 6.96
N ARG A 49 11.61 -10.65 5.77
CA ARG A 49 12.88 -9.93 5.59
C ARG A 49 12.79 -8.44 5.94
N HIS A 50 11.65 -7.80 5.69
CA HIS A 50 11.55 -6.33 5.72
C HIS A 50 10.33 -5.82 6.51
N GLY A 51 9.49 -6.72 7.02
CA GLY A 51 8.23 -6.34 7.62
C GLY A 51 7.21 -5.77 6.62
N CYS A 52 6.14 -5.20 7.17
CA CYS A 52 5.16 -4.46 6.38
C CYS A 52 5.64 -3.01 6.20
N PRO A 53 5.76 -2.48 4.97
CA PRO A 53 6.26 -1.12 4.72
C PRO A 53 5.34 -0.02 5.25
N ASN A 54 4.05 -0.32 5.44
CA ASN A 54 3.04 0.62 5.90
C ASN A 54 2.70 0.48 7.38
N CYS A 55 3.02 -0.65 8.02
CA CYS A 55 2.64 -0.98 9.40
C CYS A 55 3.90 -1.25 10.22
N GLN A 56 4.70 -0.20 10.42
CA GLN A 56 6.01 -0.26 11.07
C GLN A 56 5.93 -0.60 12.58
N ASP A 57 4.75 -0.50 13.17
CA ASP A 57 4.48 -0.89 14.55
C ASP A 57 4.35 -2.40 14.74
N ILE A 58 4.24 -3.17 13.64
CA ILE A 58 4.22 -4.63 13.64
C ILE A 58 5.62 -5.15 13.34
N ASP A 59 6.36 -5.52 14.37
CA ASP A 59 7.75 -5.99 14.28
C ASP A 59 7.84 -7.47 13.82
N MET A 60 7.40 -7.72 12.58
CA MET A 60 7.38 -9.06 11.98
C MET A 60 8.71 -9.45 11.29
N GLU A 61 9.74 -8.62 11.38
CA GLU A 61 11.05 -8.91 10.77
C GLU A 61 11.74 -10.08 11.51
N GLY A 62 12.14 -11.10 10.77
CA GLY A 62 12.71 -12.33 11.32
C GLY A 62 11.70 -13.28 12.00
N ASP A 63 10.45 -12.85 12.22
CA ASP A 63 9.42 -13.65 12.88
C ASP A 63 8.32 -14.09 11.91
N LYS A 64 8.41 -15.35 11.47
CA LYS A 64 7.42 -15.94 10.57
C LYS A 64 6.05 -16.14 11.22
N THR A 65 5.98 -16.35 12.54
CA THR A 65 4.71 -16.53 13.24
C THR A 65 3.94 -15.22 13.25
N LEU A 66 4.59 -14.10 13.57
CA LEU A 66 3.97 -12.78 13.47
C LEU A 66 3.52 -12.46 12.04
N VAL A 67 4.29 -12.85 11.02
CA VAL A 67 3.83 -12.73 9.62
C VAL A 67 2.55 -13.52 9.40
N GLU A 68 2.42 -14.73 9.94
CA GLU A 68 1.21 -15.54 9.79
C GLU A 68 0.00 -14.95 10.52
N ASP A 69 0.21 -14.31 11.67
CA ASP A 69 -0.84 -13.70 12.50
C ASP A 69 -1.36 -12.37 11.92
N TYR A 70 -0.50 -11.54 11.33
CA TYR A 70 -0.88 -10.22 10.80
C TYR A 70 -1.12 -10.19 9.28
N THR A 71 -1.02 -11.33 8.60
CA THR A 71 -1.27 -11.42 7.15
C THR A 71 -2.11 -12.64 6.81
N THR A 72 -2.78 -12.65 5.66
CA THR A 72 -3.61 -13.76 5.20
C THR A 72 -3.25 -14.21 3.78
N LYS A 73 -3.46 -15.50 3.48
CA LYS A 73 -3.46 -16.03 2.10
C LYS A 73 -4.82 -15.88 1.41
N ASN A 74 -5.88 -15.62 2.18
CA ASN A 74 -7.24 -15.51 1.67
C ASN A 74 -7.55 -14.04 1.36
N PHE A 75 -7.14 -13.59 0.18
CA PHE A 75 -7.42 -12.25 -0.33
C PHE A 75 -7.89 -12.32 -1.79
N SER A 76 -8.60 -11.30 -2.24
CA SER A 76 -9.11 -11.24 -3.62
C SER A 76 -9.00 -9.85 -4.23
N GLY A 77 -8.85 -9.84 -5.55
CA GLY A 77 -8.57 -8.63 -6.34
C GLY A 77 -7.15 -8.11 -6.10
N GLY A 78 -6.44 -7.73 -7.17
CA GLY A 78 -5.12 -7.11 -7.08
C GLY A 78 -5.14 -5.75 -7.75
N VAL A 79 -4.67 -4.72 -7.04
CA VAL A 79 -4.55 -3.35 -7.54
C VAL A 79 -3.12 -2.86 -7.35
N SER A 80 -2.46 -2.48 -8.44
CA SER A 80 -1.14 -1.85 -8.38
C SER A 80 -1.30 -0.34 -8.34
N VAL A 81 -0.88 0.27 -7.24
CA VAL A 81 -0.97 1.71 -7.01
C VAL A 81 0.41 2.34 -7.17
N MET A 82 0.59 3.11 -8.25
CA MET A 82 1.87 3.79 -8.55
C MET A 82 1.95 5.19 -7.92
N ASN A 83 0.82 5.88 -7.80
CA ASN A 83 0.73 7.20 -7.16
C ASN A 83 -0.49 7.26 -6.22
N PRO A 84 -0.32 6.83 -4.95
CA PRO A 84 -1.41 6.79 -3.98
C PRO A 84 -2.10 8.14 -3.77
N ALA A 85 -1.33 9.23 -3.72
CA ALA A 85 -1.85 10.57 -3.44
C ALA A 85 -2.73 11.15 -4.56
N ARG A 86 -2.57 10.68 -5.81
CA ARG A 86 -3.31 11.21 -6.98
C ARG A 86 -4.36 10.25 -7.54
N SER A 87 -4.36 8.98 -7.11
CA SER A 87 -5.23 7.95 -7.66
C SER A 87 -6.62 7.98 -7.02
N TRP A 88 -7.67 8.10 -7.85
CA TRP A 88 -9.04 7.96 -7.37
C TRP A 88 -9.28 6.56 -6.77
N VAL A 89 -8.76 5.50 -7.40
CA VAL A 89 -8.85 4.12 -6.90
C VAL A 89 -8.17 3.99 -5.54
N ALA A 90 -6.98 4.56 -5.36
CA ALA A 90 -6.28 4.53 -4.07
C ALA A 90 -7.09 5.22 -2.98
N ARG A 91 -7.71 6.37 -3.27
CA ARG A 91 -8.60 7.06 -2.33
C ARG A 91 -9.84 6.23 -1.98
N GLN A 92 -10.49 5.59 -2.96
CA GLN A 92 -11.65 4.72 -2.70
C GLN A 92 -11.31 3.52 -1.83
N LEU A 93 -10.09 2.98 -1.97
CA LEU A 93 -9.59 1.87 -1.17
C LEU A 93 -8.88 2.32 0.12
N LYS A 94 -8.93 3.60 0.47
CA LYS A 94 -8.25 4.19 1.65
C LYS A 94 -6.72 3.96 1.68
N LEU A 95 -6.09 3.87 0.51
CA LEU A 95 -4.64 3.63 0.32
C LEU A 95 -3.82 4.90 0.07
N SER A 96 -4.43 6.08 0.10
CA SER A 96 -3.82 7.34 -0.38
C SER A 96 -2.56 7.77 0.37
N THR A 97 -2.40 7.32 1.62
CA THR A 97 -1.26 7.64 2.49
C THR A 97 -0.18 6.55 2.50
N PHE A 98 -0.45 5.38 1.91
CA PHE A 98 0.48 4.26 1.89
C PHE A 98 1.52 4.37 0.78
N CYS A 99 2.52 3.50 0.83
CA CYS A 99 3.55 3.44 -0.21
C CYS A 99 3.00 2.96 -1.55
N ALA A 100 3.70 3.28 -2.65
CA ALA A 100 3.41 2.66 -3.94
C ALA A 100 3.65 1.14 -3.86
N GLY A 101 2.75 0.34 -4.43
CA GLY A 101 2.82 -1.13 -4.32
C GLY A 101 1.58 -1.84 -4.82
N MET A 102 1.54 -3.16 -4.60
CA MET A 102 0.39 -4.01 -4.94
C MET A 102 -0.47 -4.25 -3.70
N TYR A 103 -1.78 -4.04 -3.82
CA TYR A 103 -2.75 -4.13 -2.73
C TYR A 103 -3.91 -5.06 -3.10
N ALA A 104 -4.49 -5.71 -2.09
CA ALA A 104 -5.70 -6.48 -2.26
C ALA A 104 -6.94 -5.58 -2.19
N VAL A 105 -7.99 -5.95 -2.95
CA VAL A 105 -9.30 -5.27 -2.83
C VAL A 105 -10.01 -5.72 -1.55
N ALA A 106 -9.92 -7.01 -1.23
CA ALA A 106 -10.48 -7.59 -0.02
C ALA A 106 -9.53 -8.63 0.57
N ALA A 107 -9.52 -8.75 1.90
CA ALA A 107 -8.77 -9.74 2.65
C ALA A 107 -9.65 -10.33 3.76
N GLN A 108 -9.44 -11.60 4.08
CA GLN A 108 -10.13 -12.27 5.18
C GLN A 108 -9.09 -13.00 6.04
N GLY A 109 -9.10 -12.77 7.34
CA GLY A 109 -8.29 -13.50 8.30
C GLY A 109 -8.74 -13.20 9.72
N ASP A 110 -8.33 -14.09 10.63
CA ASP A 110 -8.70 -14.03 12.05
C ASP A 110 -7.66 -13.28 12.89
N GLY A 111 -6.64 -12.70 12.24
CA GLY A 111 -5.61 -11.89 12.87
C GLY A 111 -6.11 -10.54 13.36
N GLU A 112 -5.29 -9.82 14.11
CA GLU A 112 -5.60 -8.50 14.65
C GLU A 112 -5.71 -7.44 13.53
N ALA A 113 -6.83 -7.46 12.80
CA ALA A 113 -7.30 -6.34 12.00
C ALA A 113 -7.77 -5.25 12.97
N GLN A 114 -6.81 -4.50 13.53
CA GLN A 114 -7.14 -3.46 14.48
C GLN A 114 -7.71 -2.24 13.76
N GLY A 115 -9.00 -2.01 13.98
CA GLY A 115 -9.68 -0.74 13.75
C GLY A 115 -10.93 -0.87 12.90
N ASP A 116 -12.05 -1.21 13.55
CA ASP A 116 -13.32 -0.59 13.19
C ASP A 116 -13.08 0.93 13.16
N TYR A 117 -12.93 1.49 11.97
CA TYR A 117 -13.11 2.92 11.78
C TYR A 117 -14.60 3.14 11.94
N ASP A 118 -15.01 3.60 13.13
CA ASP A 118 -16.35 4.10 13.39
C ASP A 118 -16.78 5.01 12.23
N ASP A 119 -17.87 4.63 11.57
CA ASP A 119 -18.56 5.40 10.55
C ASP A 119 -19.38 6.52 11.23
N GLU A 120 -18.76 7.27 12.14
CA GLU A 120 -19.39 8.41 12.81
C GLU A 120 -19.14 9.68 11.98
N TYR A 121 -19.83 9.74 10.84
CA TYR A 121 -20.30 11.00 10.27
C TYR A 121 -21.81 10.87 10.09
N GLU A 122 -22.53 10.82 11.21
CA GLU A 122 -23.94 11.21 11.20
C GLU A 122 -24.03 12.70 10.80
N GLU A 123 -25.08 12.99 10.05
CA GLU A 123 -25.49 14.28 9.51
C GLU A 123 -25.42 15.42 10.52
N ASP A 124 -24.68 16.48 10.20
CA ASP A 124 -24.97 17.82 10.71
C ASP A 124 -24.78 18.87 9.60
N TYR A 125 -25.93 19.25 9.04
CA TYR A 125 -26.29 20.44 8.22
C TYR A 125 -25.68 20.67 6.84
#